data_AF-A0A7C3YDN4-F1
#
_entry.id   AF-A0A7C3YDN4-F1
#
_cell.length_a   1.000
_cell.length_b   1.000
_cell.length_c   1.000
_cell.angle_alpha   90.00
_cell.angle_beta   90.00
_cell.angle_gamma   90.00
#
_symmetry.space_group_name_H-M   'P 1'
#
loop_
_entity.id
_entity.type
_entity.pdbx_description
1 polymer ?
#
loop_
_entity_poly.entity_id
_entity_poly.type
_entity_poly.pdbx_seq_one_letter_code
_entity_poly.pdbx_strand_id
1 'polypeptide(L)'
;DYETADMAVHAALTGHIVLSTLHTNDAAGAIPRLIDMKIEPFLVNSSVNCVVAQRLCRRICENCKEVLQIESGEKAAAEEALKNLPADVEKPSKIEFFHGKGCDNCNGTGYKGRIGIFEIFQLSDDLKAMVAKRASGTELAAQAVKNGMVTMKQDGILKAIDGLTTLEEVWRVTKD
;
A
#
# COMPACT_ATOMS: atom_id res chain seq x y z
N ASP A 1 -8.75 -16.69 12.58
CA ASP A 1 -8.83 -18.16 12.40
C ASP A 1 -9.88 -18.48 11.34
N TYR A 2 -10.01 -19.74 10.93
CA TYR A 2 -10.96 -20.15 9.89
C TYR A 2 -12.40 -19.81 10.28
N GLU A 3 -12.83 -20.17 11.50
CA GLU A 3 -14.20 -19.96 11.98
C GLU A 3 -14.62 -18.49 11.90
N THR A 4 -13.76 -17.58 12.36
CA THR A 4 -14.02 -16.14 12.28
C THR A 4 -14.12 -15.64 10.83
N ALA A 5 -13.26 -16.15 9.94
CA ALA A 5 -13.28 -15.76 8.53
C ALA A 5 -14.54 -16.28 7.81
N ASP A 6 -14.94 -17.52 8.11
CA ASP A 6 -16.14 -18.16 7.57
C ASP A 6 -17.40 -17.38 7.96
N MET A 7 -17.53 -17.04 9.24
CA MET A 7 -18.64 -16.21 9.74
C MET A 7 -18.66 -14.81 9.09
N ALA A 8 -17.50 -14.16 8.96
CA ALA A 8 -17.41 -12.83 8.35
C ALA A 8 -17.84 -12.83 6.87
N VAL A 9 -17.43 -13.85 6.13
CA VAL A 9 -17.79 -14.06 4.73
C VAL A 9 -19.30 -14.32 4.59
N HIS A 10 -19.87 -15.18 5.42
CA HIS A 10 -21.32 -15.44 5.41
C HIS A 10 -22.14 -14.21 5.82
N ALA A 11 -21.67 -13.41 6.78
CA ALA A 11 -22.31 -12.13 7.13
C ALA A 11 -22.30 -11.15 5.93
N ALA A 12 -21.20 -11.07 5.20
CA ALA A 12 -21.12 -10.25 3.99
C ALA A 12 -22.08 -10.73 2.89
N LEU A 13 -22.19 -12.05 2.68
CA LEU A 13 -23.10 -12.64 1.68
C LEU A 13 -24.59 -12.45 1.98
N THR A 14 -24.93 -12.23 3.26
CA THR A 14 -26.31 -11.89 3.67
C THR A 14 -26.63 -10.41 3.53
N GLY A 15 -25.73 -9.61 2.94
CA GLY A 15 -25.96 -8.21 2.60
C GLY A 15 -25.43 -7.21 3.63
N HIS A 16 -24.67 -7.65 4.63
CA HIS A 16 -24.03 -6.74 5.58
C HIS A 16 -22.72 -6.19 5.02
N ILE A 17 -22.42 -4.92 5.35
CA ILE A 17 -21.07 -4.39 5.16
C ILE A 17 -20.20 -4.89 6.32
N VAL A 18 -19.19 -5.69 5.99
CA VAL A 18 -18.26 -6.25 6.98
C VAL A 18 -16.90 -5.60 6.80
N LEU A 19 -16.40 -5.01 7.89
CA LEU A 19 -15.03 -4.52 7.99
C LEU A 19 -14.28 -5.44 8.95
N SER A 20 -13.16 -5.97 8.49
CA SER A 20 -12.31 -6.87 9.29
C SER A 20 -10.84 -6.60 8.97
N THR A 21 -9.96 -7.18 9.77
CA THR A 21 -8.51 -7.04 9.63
C THR A 21 -7.87 -8.40 9.44
N LEU A 22 -6.88 -8.46 8.56
CA LEU A 22 -6.08 -9.66 8.32
C LEU A 22 -4.60 -9.27 8.31
N HIS A 23 -3.75 -10.13 8.87
CA HIS A 23 -2.31 -9.92 8.85
C HIS A 23 -1.70 -10.46 7.57
N THR A 24 -1.41 -9.57 6.62
CA THR A 24 -0.66 -9.82 5.39
C THR A 24 0.35 -8.70 5.14
N ASN A 25 1.31 -8.93 4.26
CA ASN A 25 2.35 -7.95 3.94
C ASN A 25 1.89 -6.89 2.91
N ASP A 26 0.92 -7.27 2.08
CA ASP A 26 0.35 -6.52 0.97
C ASP A 26 -1.15 -6.88 0.82
N ALA A 27 -1.86 -6.12 -0.01
CA ALA A 27 -3.30 -6.23 -0.18
C ALA A 27 -3.71 -7.46 -0.99
N ALA A 28 -2.96 -7.78 -2.06
CA ALA A 28 -3.26 -8.93 -2.92
C ALA A 28 -3.09 -10.26 -2.17
N GLY A 29 -2.14 -10.34 -1.24
CA GLY A 29 -1.84 -11.48 -0.38
C GLY A 29 -2.96 -11.84 0.59
N ALA A 30 -3.93 -10.95 0.83
CA ALA A 30 -5.13 -11.28 1.61
C ALA A 30 -5.98 -12.37 0.93
N ILE A 31 -6.01 -12.39 -0.40
CA ILE A 31 -6.79 -13.36 -1.17
C ILE A 31 -6.29 -14.80 -0.99
N PRO A 32 -5.01 -15.14 -1.27
CA PRO A 32 -4.51 -16.48 -1.00
C PRO A 32 -4.55 -16.80 0.49
N ARG A 33 -4.39 -15.82 1.39
CA ARG A 33 -4.51 -16.05 2.83
C ARG A 33 -5.91 -16.52 3.25
N LEU A 34 -6.97 -15.93 2.69
CA LEU A 34 -8.36 -16.39 2.90
C LEU A 34 -8.56 -17.81 2.38
N ILE A 35 -8.01 -18.13 1.21
CA ILE A 35 -8.08 -19.47 0.61
C ILE A 35 -7.32 -20.50 1.46
N ASP A 36 -6.14 -20.15 1.98
CA ASP A 36 -5.34 -20.99 2.89
C ASP A 36 -6.10 -21.26 4.20
N MET A 37 -6.87 -20.27 4.64
CA MET A 37 -7.81 -20.39 5.76
C MET A 37 -9.06 -21.20 5.43
N LYS A 38 -9.14 -21.86 4.27
CA LYS A 38 -10.25 -22.73 3.82
C LYS A 38 -11.51 -21.99 3.38
N ILE A 39 -11.44 -20.68 3.14
CA ILE A 39 -12.53 -19.98 2.46
C ILE A 39 -12.51 -20.37 0.98
N GLU A 40 -13.64 -20.85 0.47
CA GLU A 40 -13.75 -21.25 -0.93
C GLU A 40 -13.62 -20.04 -1.87
N PRO A 41 -12.91 -20.14 -3.01
CA PRO A 41 -12.68 -19.01 -3.92
C PRO A 41 -13.97 -18.30 -4.39
N PHE A 42 -15.07 -19.04 -4.58
CA PHE A 42 -16.34 -18.44 -5.00
C PHE A 42 -16.95 -17.56 -3.90
N LEU A 43 -16.73 -17.90 -2.62
CA LEU A 43 -17.16 -17.08 -1.49
C LEU A 43 -16.33 -15.80 -1.45
N VAL A 44 -15.00 -15.90 -1.59
CA VAL A 44 -14.11 -14.72 -1.68
C VAL A 44 -14.56 -13.78 -2.79
N ASN A 45 -14.82 -14.30 -3.99
CA ASN A 45 -15.30 -13.52 -5.13
C ASN A 45 -16.65 -12.82 -4.91
N SER A 46 -17.48 -13.39 -4.04
CA SER A 46 -18.84 -12.91 -3.78
C SER A 46 -18.92 -12.01 -2.54
N SER A 47 -17.95 -12.08 -1.63
CA SER A 47 -17.96 -11.37 -0.35
C SER A 47 -16.93 -10.25 -0.24
N VAL A 48 -15.84 -10.30 -1.00
CA VAL A 48 -14.74 -9.31 -0.91
C VAL A 48 -14.91 -8.25 -1.98
N ASN A 49 -15.13 -7.00 -1.56
CA ASN A 49 -15.18 -5.84 -2.46
C ASN A 49 -13.79 -5.25 -2.70
N CYS A 50 -13.04 -5.05 -1.61
CA CYS A 50 -11.76 -4.36 -1.61
C CYS A 50 -10.91 -4.83 -0.43
N VAL A 51 -9.60 -4.82 -0.60
CA VAL A 51 -8.61 -4.99 0.45
C VAL A 51 -7.72 -3.76 0.49
N VAL A 52 -7.49 -3.24 1.69
CA VAL A 52 -6.54 -2.13 1.91
C VAL A 52 -5.38 -2.67 2.71
N ALA A 53 -4.16 -2.55 2.17
CA ALA A 53 -2.95 -2.74 2.95
C ALA A 53 -2.36 -1.38 3.30
N GLN A 54 -1.76 -1.30 4.49
CA GLN A 54 -1.17 -0.07 4.99
C GLN A 54 0.11 -0.32 5.77
N ARG A 55 1.03 0.65 5.70
CA ARG A 55 2.18 0.77 6.62
C ARG A 55 2.27 2.21 7.14
N LEU A 56 2.98 2.41 8.24
CA LEU A 56 3.16 3.73 8.86
C LEU A 56 4.60 4.21 8.69
N CYS A 57 4.76 5.33 7.99
CA CYS A 57 6.00 6.09 7.95
C CYS A 57 6.01 7.15 9.06
N ARG A 58 7.20 7.52 9.53
CA ARG A 58 7.38 8.72 10.35
C ARG A 58 7.21 9.97 9.48
N ARG A 59 6.52 10.98 10.01
CA ARG A 59 6.32 12.26 9.31
C ARG A 59 7.49 13.19 9.55
N ILE A 60 7.94 13.92 8.53
CA ILE A 60 9.00 14.94 8.69
C ILE A 60 8.52 16.00 9.68
N CYS A 61 9.42 16.45 10.57
CA CYS A 61 9.13 17.58 11.44
C CYS A 61 9.08 18.88 10.63
N GLU A 62 7.92 19.54 10.59
CA GLU A 62 7.71 20.79 9.84
C GLU A 62 8.64 21.93 10.29
N ASN A 63 9.07 21.96 11.55
CA ASN A 63 9.92 23.03 12.08
C ASN A 63 11.38 22.95 11.63
N CYS A 64 11.81 21.78 11.13
CA CYS A 64 13.20 21.57 10.73
C CYS A 64 13.30 20.82 9.39
N LYS A 65 12.26 20.91 8.55
CA LYS A 65 12.22 20.32 7.21
C LYS A 65 13.16 21.09 6.29
N GLU A 66 14.05 20.36 5.62
CA GLU A 66 15.03 20.90 4.66
C GLU A 66 15.06 20.03 3.40
N VAL A 67 15.43 20.64 2.28
CA VAL A 67 15.59 19.93 1.00
C VAL A 67 16.76 18.98 1.11
N LEU A 68 16.54 17.72 0.79
CA LEU A 68 17.56 16.68 0.76
C LEU A 68 18.22 16.63 -0.62
N GLN A 69 19.53 16.82 -0.66
CA GLN A 69 20.33 16.49 -1.85
C GLN A 69 20.55 14.98 -1.87
N ILE A 70 19.82 14.27 -2.72
CA ILE A 70 19.93 12.82 -2.85
C ILE A 70 20.92 12.41 -3.93
N GLU A 71 21.52 11.24 -3.78
CA GLU A 71 22.37 10.65 -4.81
C GLU A 71 21.57 10.33 -6.07
N SER A 72 22.23 10.37 -7.24
CA SER A 72 21.60 10.12 -8.52
C SER A 72 20.92 8.75 -8.61
N GLY A 73 21.46 7.73 -7.92
CA GLY A 73 20.91 6.37 -7.90
C GLY A 73 19.57 6.27 -7.16
N GLU A 74 19.42 6.87 -5.98
CA GLU A 74 18.16 6.86 -5.24
C GLU A 74 17.06 7.62 -5.97
N LYS A 75 17.45 8.72 -6.64
CA LYS A 75 16.53 9.50 -7.47
C LYS A 75 16.01 8.68 -8.64
N ALA A 76 16.90 8.00 -9.35
CA ALA A 76 16.54 7.14 -10.48
C ALA A 76 15.64 5.98 -10.03
N ALA A 77 15.87 5.39 -8.86
CA ALA A 77 15.02 4.33 -8.32
C ALA A 77 13.59 4.82 -7.99
N ALA A 78 13.48 6.02 -7.42
CA ALA A 78 12.18 6.64 -7.17
C ALA A 78 11.45 6.98 -8.49
N GLU A 79 12.16 7.57 -9.45
CA GLU A 79 11.64 7.85 -10.80
C GLU A 79 11.15 6.58 -11.50
N GLU A 80 11.93 5.50 -11.45
CA GLU A 80 11.57 4.20 -12.00
C GLU A 80 10.26 3.67 -11.41
N ALA A 81 10.13 3.72 -10.07
CA ALA A 81 8.92 3.24 -9.39
C ALA A 81 7.66 4.03 -9.80
N LEU A 82 7.80 5.30 -10.17
CA LEU A 82 6.69 6.16 -10.60
C LEU A 82 6.38 6.10 -12.11
N LYS A 83 7.18 5.41 -12.93
CA LYS A 83 6.95 5.34 -14.39
C LYS A 83 5.55 4.80 -14.74
N ASN A 84 5.14 3.76 -14.02
CA ASN A 84 3.89 3.03 -14.25
C ASN A 84 2.76 3.50 -13.32
N LEU A 85 2.74 4.77 -12.93
CA LEU A 85 1.59 5.32 -12.23
C LEU A 85 0.33 5.27 -13.12
N PRO A 86 -0.83 4.98 -12.54
CA PRO A 86 -2.12 5.07 -13.21
C PRO A 86 -2.37 6.47 -13.80
N ALA A 87 -3.16 6.56 -14.86
CA ALA A 87 -3.36 7.81 -15.62
C ALA A 87 -4.12 8.89 -14.83
N ASP A 88 -4.93 8.48 -13.86
CA ASP A 88 -5.70 9.31 -12.94
C ASP A 88 -4.87 9.84 -11.75
N VAL A 89 -3.62 9.39 -11.60
CA VAL A 89 -2.69 9.90 -10.60
C VAL A 89 -1.84 11.01 -11.20
N GLU A 90 -1.89 12.19 -10.58
CA GLU A 90 -1.07 13.32 -10.98
C GLU A 90 0.42 13.00 -10.79
N LYS A 91 1.18 13.12 -11.88
CA LYS A 91 2.64 12.92 -11.85
C LYS A 91 3.33 14.19 -11.34
N PRO A 92 4.28 14.07 -10.40
CA PRO A 92 4.97 15.23 -9.88
C PRO A 92 5.78 15.93 -10.97
N SER A 93 5.63 17.25 -11.08
CA SER A 93 6.34 18.08 -12.06
C SER A 93 7.81 18.28 -11.71
N LYS A 94 8.15 18.22 -10.41
CA LYS A 94 9.50 18.29 -9.87
C LYS A 94 9.67 17.18 -8.84
N ILE A 95 10.73 16.38 -8.98
CA ILE A 95 11.10 15.35 -8.01
C ILE A 95 12.18 15.93 -7.10
N GLU A 96 11.76 16.28 -5.89
CA GLU A 96 12.58 16.81 -4.81
C GLU A 96 12.19 16.08 -3.53
N PHE A 97 13.18 15.78 -2.69
CA PHE A 97 12.96 15.06 -1.43
C PHE A 97 13.38 15.94 -0.26
N PHE A 98 12.88 15.58 0.91
CA PHE A 98 13.07 16.36 2.13
C PHE A 98 13.52 15.46 3.26
N HIS A 99 14.20 16.04 4.23
CA HIS A 99 14.47 15.42 5.51
C HIS A 99 14.30 16.43 6.66
N GLY A 100 14.21 15.94 7.89
CA GLY A 100 14.31 16.78 9.06
C GLY A 100 15.74 16.84 9.55
N LYS A 101 16.33 18.03 9.71
CA LYS A 101 17.69 18.16 10.29
C LYS A 101 17.77 17.89 11.79
N GLY A 102 16.62 17.86 12.48
CA GLY A 102 16.52 17.75 13.94
C GLY A 102 16.41 19.12 14.62
N CYS A 103 15.50 19.22 15.58
CA CYS A 103 15.32 20.39 16.44
C CYS A 103 14.65 19.98 17.77
N ASP A 104 14.54 20.91 18.71
CA ASP A 104 13.94 20.65 20.03
C ASP A 104 12.48 20.16 19.92
N ASN A 105 11.72 20.65 18.93
CA ASN A 105 10.32 20.27 18.75
C ASN A 105 10.12 18.80 18.34
N CYS A 106 11.15 18.15 17.80
CA CYS A 106 11.17 16.73 17.44
C CYS A 106 12.20 15.93 18.25
N ASN A 107 12.73 16.50 19.34
CA ASN A 107 13.77 15.90 20.17
C ASN A 107 15.00 15.44 19.35
N GLY A 108 15.40 16.25 18.37
CA GLY A 108 16.54 15.96 17.50
C GLY A 108 16.33 14.84 16.48
N THR A 109 15.16 14.20 16.42
CA THR A 109 14.96 13.03 15.54
C THR A 109 14.77 13.39 14.06
N GLY A 110 14.35 14.63 13.77
CA GLY A 110 13.92 15.04 12.44
C GLY A 110 12.48 14.63 12.08
N TYR A 111 11.80 13.88 12.95
CA TYR A 111 10.45 13.36 12.70
C TYR A 111 9.46 13.75 13.80
N LYS A 112 8.21 14.04 13.44
CA LYS A 112 7.13 14.30 14.41
C LYS A 112 5.80 13.78 13.90
N GLY A 113 5.30 12.72 14.54
CA GLY A 113 4.08 12.03 14.13
C GLY A 113 4.32 10.96 13.07
N ARG A 114 3.24 10.42 12.52
CA ARG A 114 3.26 9.34 11.52
C ARG A 114 2.25 9.64 10.40
N ILE A 115 2.50 9.07 9.23
CA ILE A 115 1.61 9.11 8.08
C ILE A 115 1.43 7.70 7.53
N GLY A 116 0.21 7.36 7.11
CA GLY A 116 -0.08 6.09 6.46
C GLY A 116 0.31 6.13 4.99
N ILE A 117 0.90 5.03 4.54
CA ILE A 117 1.02 4.72 3.12
C ILE A 117 0.12 3.52 2.81
N PHE A 118 -0.56 3.56 1.67
CA PHE A 118 -1.67 2.66 1.37
C PHE A 118 -1.54 2.07 -0.02
N GLU A 119 -2.07 0.87 -0.16
CA GLU A 119 -2.45 0.30 -1.45
C GLU A 119 -3.86 -0.29 -1.33
N ILE A 120 -4.62 -0.14 -2.42
CA ILE A 120 -6.05 -0.44 -2.44
C ILE A 120 -6.30 -1.44 -3.57
N PHE A 121 -6.44 -2.70 -3.19
CA PHE A 121 -6.73 -3.80 -4.12
C PHE A 121 -8.25 -3.94 -4.26
N GLN A 122 -8.77 -3.57 -5.42
CA GLN A 122 -10.19 -3.74 -5.75
C GLN A 122 -10.39 -5.02 -6.55
N LEU A 123 -11.38 -5.83 -6.18
CA LEU A 123 -11.61 -7.12 -6.82
C LEU A 123 -12.45 -6.97 -8.11
N SER A 124 -11.80 -6.58 -9.20
CA SER A 124 -12.39 -6.49 -10.55
C SER A 124 -12.68 -7.87 -11.16
N ASP A 125 -13.45 -7.91 -12.24
CA ASP A 125 -13.95 -9.18 -12.82
C ASP A 125 -12.83 -10.10 -13.37
N ASP A 126 -11.76 -9.52 -13.91
CA ASP A 126 -10.56 -10.26 -14.32
C ASP A 126 -9.81 -10.87 -13.12
N LEU A 127 -9.69 -10.11 -12.02
CA LEU A 127 -9.13 -10.61 -10.77
C LEU A 127 -10.01 -11.72 -10.20
N LYS A 128 -11.34 -11.58 -10.20
CA LYS A 128 -12.26 -12.67 -9.79
C LYS A 128 -12.03 -13.95 -10.59
N ALA A 129 -11.81 -13.83 -11.90
CA ALA A 129 -11.49 -14.99 -12.75
C ALA A 129 -10.14 -15.63 -12.37
N MET A 130 -9.14 -14.82 -11.98
CA MET A 130 -7.85 -15.32 -11.47
C MET A 130 -7.98 -16.00 -10.10
N VAL A 131 -8.79 -15.44 -9.20
CA VAL A 131 -9.09 -16.03 -7.88
C VAL A 131 -9.79 -17.38 -8.02
N ALA A 132 -10.75 -17.50 -8.95
CA ALA A 132 -11.40 -18.77 -9.24
C ALA A 132 -10.40 -19.85 -9.72
N LYS A 133 -9.32 -19.44 -10.38
CA LYS A 133 -8.20 -20.30 -10.81
C LYS A 133 -7.11 -20.46 -9.74
N ARG A 134 -7.31 -19.91 -8.54
CA ARG A 134 -6.36 -19.93 -7.42
C ARG A 134 -4.99 -19.32 -7.79
N ALA A 135 -5.00 -18.23 -8.55
CA ALA A 135 -3.78 -17.48 -8.86
C ALA A 135 -3.05 -17.02 -7.58
N SER A 136 -1.73 -16.92 -7.65
CA SER A 136 -0.88 -16.47 -6.56
C SER A 136 -1.07 -14.98 -6.25
N GLY A 137 -0.69 -14.57 -5.04
CA GLY A 137 -0.70 -13.15 -4.65
C GLY A 137 0.11 -12.27 -5.60
N THR A 138 1.25 -12.77 -6.09
CA THR A 138 2.10 -12.06 -7.07
C THR A 138 1.41 -11.84 -8.40
N GLU A 139 0.70 -12.84 -8.93
CA GLU A 139 -0.05 -12.72 -10.18
C GLU A 139 -1.23 -11.75 -10.02
N LEU A 140 -1.94 -11.83 -8.89
CA LEU A 140 -3.04 -10.91 -8.55
C LEU A 140 -2.54 -9.47 -8.40
N ALA A 141 -1.43 -9.25 -7.71
CA ALA A 141 -0.82 -7.93 -7.54
C ALA A 141 -0.40 -7.34 -8.90
N ALA A 142 0.25 -8.14 -9.75
CA ALA A 142 0.65 -7.70 -11.08
C ALA A 142 -0.56 -7.31 -11.95
N GLN A 143 -1.66 -8.05 -11.86
CA GLN A 143 -2.89 -7.70 -12.56
C GLN A 143 -3.56 -6.47 -11.97
N ALA A 144 -3.61 -6.32 -10.64
CA ALA A 144 -4.17 -5.14 -10.00
C ALA A 144 -3.41 -3.85 -10.37
N VAL A 145 -2.07 -3.90 -10.47
CA VAL A 145 -1.26 -2.77 -10.96
C VAL A 145 -1.61 -2.42 -12.41
N LYS A 146 -1.81 -3.42 -13.28
CA LYS A 146 -2.30 -3.17 -14.66
C LYS A 146 -3.69 -2.53 -14.68
N ASN A 147 -4.53 -2.86 -13.70
CA ASN A 147 -5.86 -2.28 -13.54
C ASN A 147 -5.84 -0.88 -12.89
N GLY A 148 -4.67 -0.31 -12.62
CA GLY A 148 -4.53 1.03 -12.06
C GLY A 148 -4.36 1.08 -10.54
N MET A 149 -4.00 -0.04 -9.88
CA MET A 149 -3.67 0.00 -8.46
C MET A 149 -2.34 0.74 -8.23
N VAL A 150 -2.38 1.78 -7.39
CA VAL A 150 -1.18 2.40 -6.83
C VAL A 150 -0.61 1.50 -5.74
N THR A 151 0.66 1.12 -5.88
CA THR A 151 1.37 0.32 -4.88
C THR A 151 1.71 1.15 -3.64
N MET A 152 1.88 0.49 -2.50
CA MET A 152 2.22 1.16 -1.26
C MET A 152 3.56 1.93 -1.36
N LYS A 153 4.49 1.40 -2.15
CA LYS A 153 5.75 2.05 -2.49
C LYS A 153 5.55 3.33 -3.29
N GLN A 154 4.70 3.30 -4.32
CA GLN A 154 4.40 4.49 -5.12
C GLN A 154 3.71 5.59 -4.29
N ASP A 155 2.70 5.24 -3.50
CA ASP A 155 2.03 6.17 -2.59
C ASP A 155 3.01 6.78 -1.57
N GLY A 156 3.92 5.96 -1.03
CA GLY A 156 4.99 6.43 -0.16
C GLY A 156 5.95 7.41 -0.85
N ILE A 157 6.39 7.12 -2.07
CA ILE A 157 7.28 8.02 -2.83
C ILE A 157 6.58 9.34 -3.15
N LEU A 158 5.31 9.31 -3.56
CA LEU A 158 4.53 10.54 -3.80
C LEU A 158 4.48 11.41 -2.54
N LYS A 159 4.16 10.82 -1.39
CA LYS A 159 4.19 11.52 -0.09
C LYS A 159 5.57 12.00 0.32
N ALA A 160 6.63 11.31 -0.10
CA ALA A 160 8.01 11.75 0.14
C ALA A 160 8.38 12.96 -0.73
N ILE A 161 7.88 13.02 -1.96
CA ILE A 161 8.04 14.17 -2.86
C ILE A 161 7.28 15.39 -2.33
N ASP A 162 6.09 15.19 -1.76
CA ASP A 162 5.35 16.25 -1.04
C ASP A 162 6.05 16.66 0.28
N GLY A 163 7.10 15.93 0.67
CA GLY A 163 7.86 16.13 1.89
C GLY A 163 7.05 15.90 3.16
N LEU A 164 6.08 14.98 3.11
CA LEU A 164 5.33 14.50 4.28
C LEU A 164 6.13 13.43 5.03
N THR A 165 6.88 12.61 4.30
CA THR A 165 7.80 11.59 4.85
C THR A 165 9.16 11.69 4.14
N THR A 166 10.17 11.00 4.64
CA THR A 166 11.45 10.84 3.93
C THR A 166 11.41 9.65 2.98
N LEU A 167 12.24 9.68 1.94
CA LEU A 167 12.44 8.53 1.05
C LEU A 167 13.03 7.33 1.81
N GLU A 168 13.91 7.59 2.78
CA GLU A 168 14.45 6.59 3.72
C GLU A 168 13.33 5.84 4.46
N GLU A 169 12.32 6.56 4.98
CA GLU A 169 11.20 5.93 5.67
C GLU A 169 10.39 5.04 4.74
N VAL A 170 10.14 5.48 3.50
CA VAL A 170 9.43 4.69 2.50
C VAL A 170 10.18 3.39 2.26
N TRP A 171 11.48 3.46 1.96
CA TRP A 171 12.30 2.26 1.78
C TRP A 171 12.34 1.37 3.01
N ARG A 172 12.48 1.94 4.21
CA ARG A 172 12.50 1.17 5.45
C ARG A 172 11.22 0.36 5.61
N VAL A 173 10.07 0.97 5.35
CA VAL A 173 8.78 0.31 5.56
C VAL A 173 8.31 -0.48 4.35
N THR A 174 8.80 -0.29 3.13
CA THR A 174 8.39 -1.06 1.94
C THR A 174 9.48 -2.01 1.42
N LYS A 175 10.46 -2.34 2.26
CA LYS A 175 11.38 -3.43 1.99
C LYS A 175 10.61 -4.74 2.11
N ASP A 176 10.55 -5.48 1.01
CA ASP A 176 10.28 -6.91 0.98
C ASP A 176 11.58 -7.62 0.56
#